data_AF-A0A2E3IJS9-F1
#
_entry.id   AF-A0A2E3IJS9-F1
#
_cell.length_a   1.000
_cell.length_b   1.000
_cell.length_c   1.000
_cell.angle_alpha   90.00
_cell.angle_beta   90.00
_cell.angle_gamma   90.00
#
_symmetry.space_group_name_H-M   'P 1'
#
loop_
_entity.id
_entity.type
_entity.pdbx_description
1 polymer ?
#
loop_
_entity_poly.entity_id
_entity_poly.type
_entity_poly.pdbx_seq_one_letter_code
_entity_poly.pdbx_strand_id
1 'polypeptide(L)'
;MIVTRGNENNSLSCRCPDTPSKSNNMPAPAPAPDPERLPGFVLCRGGLEEVVEEELRELEIEVVGRHKRAVEITTNLAGFYRANMGLRSALNVLRPIRSFNARNYDLLYYQSRKTNWHKLFPVDARLRIDVKGHSPKITHTRYAIHRVKDGITDTFRKLCGGVRPSIEKRDPDVHIVVYLEKHRATLALDMSGTPLFKRGYRIEHGEAPMKEDLAAGILSLSGWDRRSPLLDPMCGSGTLLFEAWMMAAGIAPNLHRGFGFESLLDYDQALHVAEKRKLEARETHPEDLRLLGIEIDPGTGSTMERIRDKYFPKSPIQLRRGKFQNVNPGPGFGALVCNPPYGLRSGTEAEIMPLYSDLGTFIRTYLKEGSAAVYTANHDAAGSFGGSQSSSIPLLNGSLEGRLYRLKQAQDDPVRSG
;
A
#
# COMPACT_ATOMS: atom_id res chain seq x y z
N MET A 1 -10.38 5.85 97.33
CA MET A 1 -9.77 4.56 96.94
C MET A 1 -9.21 4.74 95.53
N ILE A 2 -7.89 4.89 95.26
CA ILE A 2 -6.80 3.89 95.39
C ILE A 2 -7.13 2.71 94.43
N VAL A 3 -6.45 2.34 93.33
CA VAL A 3 -5.11 2.60 92.71
C VAL A 3 -5.16 2.26 91.20
N THR A 4 -4.20 2.84 90.48
CA THR A 4 -3.64 2.58 89.12
C THR A 4 -3.14 1.15 88.80
N ARG A 5 -2.69 0.97 87.52
CA ARG A 5 -1.84 -0.10 86.90
C ARG A 5 -2.64 -1.27 86.32
N GLY A 6 -2.43 -1.78 85.11
CA GLY A 6 -1.21 -1.93 84.31
C GLY A 6 -0.80 -3.41 84.29
N ASN A 7 -0.96 -4.11 83.15
CA ASN A 7 -0.25 -5.35 82.74
C ASN A 7 -0.79 -5.77 81.35
N GLU A 8 0.02 -5.83 80.29
CA GLU A 8 1.04 -6.84 79.96
C GLU A 8 0.47 -8.21 79.53
N ASN A 9 0.72 -8.51 78.24
CA ASN A 9 1.06 -9.79 77.62
C ASN A 9 0.39 -11.09 78.10
N ASN A 10 -0.35 -11.73 77.20
CA ASN A 10 0.06 -13.08 76.77
C ASN A 10 -0.46 -13.44 75.37
N SER A 11 0.47 -13.52 74.42
CA SER A 11 0.31 -14.00 73.06
C SER A 11 0.34 -15.53 73.04
N LEU A 12 -0.74 -16.18 72.62
CA LEU A 12 -0.72 -17.59 72.21
C LEU A 12 -0.38 -17.65 70.72
N SER A 13 0.88 -18.03 70.43
CA SER A 13 1.42 -18.19 69.09
C SER A 13 1.00 -19.52 68.47
N CYS A 14 0.09 -19.48 67.49
CA CYS A 14 -0.02 -20.55 66.49
C CYS A 14 1.04 -20.29 65.40
N ARG A 15 2.11 -21.10 65.38
CA ARG A 15 3.12 -21.07 64.32
C ARG A 15 2.61 -21.83 63.09
N CYS A 16 2.31 -21.11 62.02
CA CYS A 16 2.29 -21.68 60.66
C CYS A 16 3.72 -21.59 60.08
N PRO A 17 4.18 -22.55 59.27
CA PRO A 17 5.54 -22.54 58.74
C PRO A 17 5.73 -21.40 57.73
N ASP A 18 6.81 -20.65 57.89
CA ASP A 18 7.28 -19.62 56.97
C ASP A 18 7.54 -20.22 55.58
N THR A 19 6.69 -19.87 54.63
CA THR A 19 7.01 -20.00 53.20
C THR A 19 7.71 -18.72 52.75
N PRO A 20 8.86 -18.80 52.06
CA PRO A 20 9.57 -17.60 51.64
C PRO A 20 8.70 -16.82 50.65
N SER A 21 8.37 -15.58 51.01
CA SER A 21 7.64 -14.65 50.14
C SER A 21 8.46 -14.41 48.88
N LYS A 22 8.10 -15.08 47.79
CA LYS A 22 8.55 -14.67 46.46
C LYS A 22 8.03 -13.26 46.24
N SER A 23 8.94 -12.29 46.21
CA SER A 23 8.65 -10.93 45.77
C SER A 23 7.95 -10.99 44.43
N ASN A 24 6.64 -10.75 44.42
CA ASN A 24 5.88 -10.49 43.20
C ASN A 24 6.31 -9.12 42.66
N ASN A 25 7.54 -9.05 42.14
CA ASN A 25 7.90 -7.98 41.21
C ASN A 25 7.16 -8.32 39.92
N MET A 26 5.93 -7.81 39.79
CA MET A 26 5.34 -7.68 38.48
C MET A 26 6.34 -6.90 37.62
N PRO A 27 6.68 -7.40 36.41
CA PRO A 27 7.54 -6.63 35.51
C PRO A 27 6.92 -5.24 35.35
N ALA A 28 7.74 -4.21 35.52
CA ALA A 28 7.33 -2.83 35.31
C ALA A 28 6.64 -2.74 33.93
N PRO A 29 5.54 -1.96 33.80
CA PRO A 29 4.91 -1.75 32.51
C PRO A 29 5.98 -1.31 31.50
N ALA A 30 5.96 -1.90 30.31
CA ALA A 30 6.87 -1.51 29.25
C ALA A 30 6.81 0.03 29.10
N PRO A 31 7.96 0.71 28.95
CA PRO A 31 7.97 2.16 28.77
C PRO A 31 7.04 2.54 27.61
N ALA A 32 6.37 3.68 27.73
CA ALA A 32 5.55 4.20 26.65
C ALA A 32 6.42 4.30 25.39
N PRO A 33 5.87 3.95 24.20
CA PRO A 33 6.63 4.07 22.97
C PRO A 33 7.07 5.52 22.78
N ASP A 34 8.32 5.71 22.33
CA ASP A 34 8.85 7.02 21.98
C ASP A 34 7.97 7.62 20.86
N PRO A 35 7.29 8.77 21.09
CA PRO A 35 6.43 9.38 20.09
C PRO A 35 7.18 9.77 18.81
N GLU A 36 8.50 9.95 18.88
CA GLU A 36 9.35 10.22 17.72
C GLU A 36 9.76 8.95 16.97
N ARG A 37 9.56 7.77 17.56
CA ARG A 37 9.98 6.48 17.00
C ARG A 37 8.89 5.41 17.15
N LEU A 38 7.79 5.61 16.45
CA LEU A 38 6.70 4.66 16.34
C LEU A 38 6.98 3.62 15.23
N PRO A 39 6.74 2.32 15.48
CA PRO A 39 6.84 1.30 14.45
C PRO A 39 5.69 1.44 13.44
N GLY A 40 5.94 1.03 12.19
CA GLY A 40 4.92 0.96 11.15
C GLY A 40 5.16 -0.18 10.16
N PHE A 41 4.10 -0.58 9.46
CA PHE A 41 4.19 -1.51 8.32
C PHE A 41 3.48 -0.91 7.11
N VAL A 42 4.20 -0.77 6.00
CA VAL A 42 3.66 -0.33 4.73
C VAL A 42 3.38 -1.56 3.88
N LEU A 43 2.10 -1.84 3.64
CA LEU A 43 1.68 -2.99 2.83
C LEU A 43 1.80 -2.67 1.34
N CYS A 44 2.22 -3.65 0.55
CA CYS A 44 2.41 -3.50 -0.89
C CYS A 44 2.09 -4.80 -1.64
N ARG A 45 2.21 -4.77 -2.97
CA ARG A 45 2.11 -5.98 -3.79
C ARG A 45 3.42 -6.76 -3.71
N GLY A 46 3.33 -8.07 -3.94
CA GLY A 46 4.55 -8.87 -4.12
C GLY A 46 5.30 -8.40 -5.36
N GLY A 47 6.61 -8.24 -5.24
CA GLY A 47 7.49 -7.69 -6.27
C GLY A 47 7.66 -6.17 -6.21
N LEU A 48 6.92 -5.46 -5.35
CA LEU A 48 7.02 -4.00 -5.18
C LEU A 48 7.65 -3.58 -3.84
N GLU A 49 8.12 -4.53 -3.04
CA GLU A 49 8.71 -4.25 -1.73
C GLU A 49 9.91 -3.31 -1.83
N GLU A 50 10.77 -3.52 -2.84
CA GLU A 50 11.94 -2.66 -3.10
C GLU A 50 11.54 -1.26 -3.56
N VAL A 51 10.52 -1.16 -4.41
CA VAL A 51 10.00 0.12 -4.90
C VAL A 51 9.46 0.94 -3.73
N VAL A 52 8.68 0.32 -2.85
CA VAL A 52 8.11 1.00 -1.68
C VAL A 52 9.19 1.38 -0.67
N GLU A 53 10.22 0.55 -0.48
CA GLU A 53 11.37 0.90 0.35
C GLU A 53 12.08 2.16 -0.17
N GLU A 54 12.28 2.26 -1.49
CA GLU A 54 12.91 3.45 -2.07
C GLU A 54 12.00 4.69 -1.96
N GLU A 55 10.70 4.56 -2.24
CA GLU A 55 9.73 5.64 -2.02
C GLU A 55 9.73 6.12 -0.54
N LEU A 56 9.89 5.22 0.42
CA LEU A 56 9.98 5.56 1.84
C LEU A 56 11.23 6.38 2.17
N ARG A 57 12.37 6.05 1.55
CA ARG A 57 13.61 6.82 1.69
C ARG A 57 13.48 8.20 1.04
N GLU A 58 12.87 8.30 -0.14
CA GLU A 58 12.54 9.58 -0.78
C GLU A 58 11.62 10.47 0.10
N LEU A 59 10.82 9.84 0.96
CA LEU A 59 9.96 10.50 1.96
C LEU A 59 10.64 10.73 3.31
N GLU A 60 11.94 10.44 3.42
CA GLU A 60 12.74 10.59 4.65
C GLU A 60 12.15 9.77 5.83
N ILE A 61 11.74 8.53 5.55
CA ILE A 61 11.22 7.60 6.54
C ILE A 61 12.22 6.45 6.73
N GLU A 62 12.57 6.17 7.99
CA GLU A 62 13.50 5.10 8.35
C GLU A 62 12.89 3.73 8.00
N VAL A 63 13.60 2.98 7.14
CA VAL A 63 13.25 1.59 6.80
C VAL A 63 14.02 0.66 7.72
N VAL A 64 13.29 -0.18 8.45
CA VAL A 64 13.84 -1.17 9.39
C VAL A 64 14.09 -2.50 8.71
N GLY A 65 13.18 -2.90 7.80
CA GLY A 65 13.29 -4.20 7.14
C GLY A 65 12.27 -4.43 6.04
N ARG A 66 12.61 -5.33 5.11
CA ARG A 66 11.76 -5.74 4.00
C ARG A 66 11.17 -7.12 4.29
N HIS A 67 9.85 -7.24 4.17
CA HIS A 67 9.10 -8.49 4.37
C HIS A 67 8.31 -8.81 3.11
N LYS A 68 7.86 -10.07 2.95
CA LYS A 68 6.97 -10.41 1.82
C LYS A 68 5.70 -9.54 1.87
N ARG A 69 5.50 -8.70 0.85
CA ARG A 69 4.36 -7.77 0.68
C ARG A 69 4.26 -6.67 1.74
N ALA A 70 5.34 -6.37 2.45
CA ALA A 70 5.36 -5.29 3.42
C ALA A 70 6.78 -4.72 3.64
N VAL A 71 6.87 -3.43 3.95
CA VAL A 71 8.10 -2.79 4.44
C VAL A 71 7.87 -2.33 5.87
N GLU A 72 8.76 -2.70 6.78
CA GLU A 72 8.75 -2.28 8.17
C GLU A 72 9.51 -0.95 8.31
N ILE A 73 8.90 0.00 9.02
CA ILE A 73 9.41 1.36 9.17
C ILE A 73 9.43 1.78 10.63
N THR A 74 10.25 2.77 10.94
CA THR A 74 10.17 3.56 12.17
C THR A 74 9.96 5.02 11.82
N THR A 75 9.00 5.68 12.46
CA THR A 75 8.68 7.08 12.15
C THR A 75 7.87 7.74 13.25
N ASN A 76 7.64 9.04 13.16
CA ASN A 76 6.73 9.77 14.05
C ASN A 76 5.38 10.01 13.36
N LEU A 77 4.47 10.73 14.02
CA LEU A 77 3.14 11.02 13.46
C LEU A 77 3.22 11.77 12.11
N ALA A 78 4.17 12.68 11.95
CA ALA A 78 4.40 13.43 10.71
C ALA A 78 4.77 12.48 9.55
N GLY A 79 5.65 11.52 9.80
CA GLY A 79 6.02 10.54 8.78
C GLY A 79 4.88 9.58 8.41
N PHE A 80 3.96 9.25 9.32
CA PHE A 80 2.73 8.55 8.93
C PHE A 80 1.87 9.38 7.96
N TYR A 81 1.73 10.68 8.19
CA TYR A 81 1.00 11.56 7.26
C TYR A 81 1.70 11.63 5.89
N ARG A 82 3.02 11.86 5.88
CA ARG A 82 3.82 11.85 4.64
C ARG A 82 3.71 10.54 3.89
N ALA A 83 3.81 9.40 4.55
CA ALA A 83 3.69 8.08 3.92
C ALA A 83 2.34 7.92 3.21
N ASN A 84 1.24 8.27 3.88
CA ASN A 84 -0.10 8.14 3.32
C ASN A 84 -0.32 9.08 2.13
N MET A 85 0.19 10.31 2.19
CA MET A 85 0.06 11.27 1.10
C MET A 85 0.99 10.98 -0.09
N GLY A 86 2.21 10.52 0.19
CA GLY A 86 3.32 10.46 -0.77
C GLY A 86 3.54 9.11 -1.46
N LEU A 87 3.24 7.98 -0.81
CA LEU A 87 3.53 6.66 -1.37
C LEU A 87 2.66 6.35 -2.59
N ARG A 88 3.29 5.86 -3.66
CA ARG A 88 2.64 5.53 -4.93
C ARG A 88 2.42 4.02 -5.02
N SER A 89 3.41 3.22 -4.68
CA SER A 89 3.35 1.75 -4.88
C SER A 89 2.83 0.97 -3.67
N ALA A 90 2.40 1.66 -2.62
CA ALA A 90 1.83 1.09 -1.41
C ALA A 90 0.30 0.90 -1.48
N LEU A 91 -0.21 -0.07 -0.70
CA LEU A 91 -1.63 -0.36 -0.51
C LEU A 91 -2.21 0.36 0.70
N ASN A 92 -1.55 0.26 1.85
CA ASN A 92 -1.97 0.84 3.13
C ASN A 92 -0.75 1.02 4.04
N VAL A 93 -0.82 1.98 4.95
CA VAL A 93 0.17 2.21 6.01
C VAL A 93 -0.46 1.83 7.35
N LEU A 94 0.15 0.87 8.05
CA LEU A 94 -0.34 0.35 9.33
C LEU A 94 0.52 0.87 10.48
N ARG A 95 -0.13 1.26 11.57
CA ARG A 95 0.50 1.59 12.85
C ARG A 95 0.19 0.51 13.89
N PRO A 96 1.14 -0.40 14.20
CA PRO A 96 1.00 -1.36 15.29
C PRO A 96 0.70 -0.69 16.62
N ILE A 97 -0.29 -1.23 17.34
CA ILE A 97 -0.68 -0.80 18.69
C ILE A 97 -0.14 -1.77 19.72
N ARG A 98 -0.24 -3.08 19.44
CA ARG A 98 0.07 -4.13 20.40
C ARG A 98 0.40 -5.43 19.71
N SER A 99 1.51 -6.06 20.08
CA SER A 99 1.87 -7.42 19.67
C SER A 99 1.89 -8.36 20.87
N PHE A 100 1.39 -9.58 20.68
CA PHE A 100 1.32 -10.59 21.75
C PHE A 100 1.27 -12.01 21.19
N ASN A 101 1.56 -12.98 22.05
CA ASN A 101 1.41 -14.41 21.72
C ASN A 101 -0.09 -14.77 21.67
N ALA A 102 -0.55 -15.32 20.55
CA ALA A 102 -1.95 -15.68 20.30
C ALA A 102 -2.05 -17.17 19.98
N ARG A 103 -2.04 -18.01 21.02
CA ARG A 103 -2.09 -19.47 20.90
C ARG A 103 -3.50 -20.05 20.83
N ASN A 104 -4.51 -19.23 21.10
CA ASN A 104 -5.93 -19.57 21.00
C ASN A 104 -6.77 -18.28 20.92
N TYR A 105 -8.05 -18.45 20.61
CA TYR A 105 -9.02 -17.37 20.43
C TYR A 105 -9.34 -16.60 21.72
N ASP A 106 -9.16 -17.22 22.89
CA ASP A 106 -9.36 -16.57 24.17
C ASP A 106 -8.24 -15.59 24.49
N LEU A 107 -6.98 -15.98 24.26
CA LEU A 107 -5.85 -15.07 24.38
C LEU A 107 -6.01 -13.87 23.43
N LEU A 108 -6.50 -14.10 22.21
CA LEU A 108 -6.80 -13.01 21.27
C LEU A 108 -7.86 -12.04 21.83
N TYR A 109 -8.95 -12.56 22.39
CA TYR A 109 -9.98 -11.75 23.05
C TYR A 109 -9.41 -10.98 24.27
N TYR A 110 -8.74 -11.66 25.19
CA TYR A 110 -8.23 -11.06 26.42
C TYR A 110 -7.19 -9.97 26.13
N GLN A 111 -6.31 -10.20 25.16
CA GLN A 111 -5.30 -9.20 24.77
C GLN A 111 -5.92 -8.03 24.00
N SER A 112 -6.93 -8.28 23.16
CA SER A 112 -7.75 -7.22 22.56
C SER A 112 -8.38 -6.36 23.67
N ARG A 113 -9.06 -6.96 24.65
CA ARG A 113 -9.69 -6.25 25.77
C ARG A 113 -8.72 -5.47 26.66
N LYS A 114 -7.45 -5.91 26.76
CA LYS A 114 -6.38 -5.20 27.49
C LYS A 114 -5.81 -4.00 26.73
N THR A 115 -6.23 -3.78 25.50
CA THR A 115 -5.78 -2.64 24.69
C THR A 115 -6.60 -1.40 25.05
N ASN A 116 -5.94 -0.25 25.19
CA ASN A 116 -6.58 1.01 25.57
C ASN A 116 -7.30 1.66 24.37
N TRP A 117 -8.29 0.99 23.80
CA TRP A 117 -9.01 1.44 22.59
C TRP A 117 -9.61 2.85 22.73
N HIS A 118 -10.14 3.17 23.91
CA HIS A 118 -10.70 4.48 24.27
C HIS A 118 -9.70 5.65 24.20
N LYS A 119 -8.39 5.36 24.11
CA LYS A 119 -7.34 6.38 23.88
C LYS A 119 -6.96 6.54 22.42
N LEU A 120 -7.50 5.70 21.53
CA LEU A 120 -7.13 5.66 20.10
C LEU A 120 -8.22 6.26 19.21
N PHE A 121 -9.49 6.01 19.54
CA PHE A 121 -10.63 6.50 18.74
C PHE A 121 -11.88 6.68 19.63
N PRO A 122 -12.84 7.54 19.21
CA PRO A 122 -14.03 7.82 19.99
C PRO A 122 -15.03 6.64 19.97
N VAL A 123 -15.93 6.62 20.96
CA VAL A 123 -16.87 5.49 21.18
C VAL A 123 -17.92 5.34 20.07
N ASP A 124 -18.23 6.42 19.34
CA ASP A 124 -19.19 6.46 18.25
C ASP A 124 -18.59 6.09 16.89
N ALA A 125 -17.27 5.83 16.82
CA ALA A 125 -16.60 5.40 15.61
C ALA A 125 -17.22 4.13 15.00
N ARG A 126 -17.38 4.13 13.68
CA ARG A 126 -17.77 2.98 12.88
C ARG A 126 -16.52 2.16 12.54
N LEU A 127 -16.47 0.91 12.99
CA LEU A 127 -15.26 0.08 12.88
C LEU A 127 -15.34 -0.93 11.74
N ARG A 128 -14.20 -1.17 11.11
CA ARG A 128 -13.91 -2.38 10.34
C ARG A 128 -12.77 -3.15 10.97
N ILE A 129 -12.84 -4.47 10.94
CA ILE A 129 -11.79 -5.35 11.44
C ILE A 129 -11.48 -6.39 10.37
N ASP A 130 -10.23 -6.39 9.89
CA ASP A 130 -9.72 -7.38 8.96
C ASP A 130 -8.61 -8.22 9.62
N VAL A 131 -8.48 -9.48 9.19
CA VAL A 131 -7.36 -10.34 9.61
C VAL A 131 -6.47 -10.60 8.40
N LYS A 132 -5.17 -10.47 8.59
CA LYS A 132 -4.14 -10.74 7.58
C LYS A 132 -3.12 -11.73 8.14
N GLY A 133 -2.36 -12.36 7.23
CA GLY A 133 -1.33 -13.33 7.61
C GLY A 133 -1.89 -14.71 7.93
N HIS A 134 -1.09 -15.53 8.61
CA HIS A 134 -1.39 -16.93 8.88
C HIS A 134 -0.94 -17.35 10.28
N SER A 135 -1.76 -18.17 10.93
CA SER A 135 -1.45 -18.83 12.19
C SER A 135 -1.93 -20.29 12.18
N PRO A 136 -1.13 -21.25 12.67
CA PRO A 136 -1.58 -22.63 12.84
C PRO A 136 -2.60 -22.79 13.99
N LYS A 137 -2.78 -21.78 14.85
CA LYS A 137 -3.72 -21.83 15.99
C LYS A 137 -4.96 -20.97 15.80
N ILE A 138 -4.85 -19.90 15.03
CA ILE A 138 -5.95 -18.99 14.69
C ILE A 138 -6.26 -19.16 13.20
N THR A 139 -6.99 -20.22 12.87
CA THR A 139 -7.24 -20.66 11.49
C THR A 139 -8.54 -20.10 10.89
N HIS A 140 -9.49 -19.66 11.72
CA HIS A 140 -10.79 -19.13 11.30
C HIS A 140 -10.84 -17.62 11.44
N THR A 141 -10.51 -16.92 10.35
CA THR A 141 -10.49 -15.45 10.26
C THR A 141 -11.76 -14.79 10.80
N ARG A 142 -12.95 -15.27 10.43
CA ARG A 142 -14.22 -14.69 10.92
C ARG A 142 -14.35 -14.79 12.43
N TYR A 143 -13.92 -15.92 13.01
CA TYR A 143 -13.97 -16.09 14.46
C TYR A 143 -12.96 -15.19 15.16
N ALA A 144 -11.74 -15.04 14.61
CA ALA A 144 -10.76 -14.08 15.11
C ALA A 144 -11.30 -12.63 15.11
N ILE A 145 -11.96 -12.21 14.02
CA ILE A 145 -12.64 -10.91 13.94
C ILE A 145 -13.65 -10.74 15.07
N HIS A 146 -14.49 -11.75 15.32
CA HIS A 146 -15.47 -11.71 16.40
C HIS A 146 -14.81 -11.54 17.78
N ARG A 147 -13.74 -12.30 18.07
CA ARG A 147 -13.02 -12.16 19.36
C ARG A 147 -12.41 -10.79 19.56
N VAL A 148 -11.81 -10.22 18.51
CA VAL A 148 -11.23 -8.88 18.59
C VAL A 148 -12.32 -7.83 18.79
N LYS A 149 -13.42 -7.92 18.03
CA LYS A 149 -14.61 -7.07 18.16
C LYS A 149 -15.18 -7.09 19.58
N ASP A 150 -15.33 -8.27 20.17
CA ASP A 150 -15.87 -8.41 21.52
C ASP A 150 -14.93 -7.75 22.53
N GLY A 151 -13.61 -7.93 22.39
CA GLY A 151 -12.62 -7.25 23.22
C GLY A 151 -12.70 -5.72 23.14
N ILE A 152 -12.88 -5.16 21.95
CA ILE A 152 -13.09 -3.71 21.74
C ILE A 152 -14.40 -3.27 22.40
N THR A 153 -15.50 -3.96 22.07
CA THR A 153 -16.85 -3.64 22.55
C THR A 153 -16.93 -3.65 24.07
N ASP A 154 -16.37 -4.67 24.71
CA ASP A 154 -16.40 -4.80 26.17
C ASP A 154 -15.51 -3.77 26.87
N THR A 155 -14.47 -3.29 26.20
CA THR A 155 -13.63 -2.19 26.70
C THR A 155 -14.45 -0.90 26.75
N PHE A 156 -15.12 -0.54 25.66
CA PHE A 156 -15.96 0.67 25.62
C PHE A 156 -17.18 0.55 26.53
N ARG A 157 -17.88 -0.59 26.56
CA ARG A 157 -19.02 -0.79 27.48
C ARG A 157 -18.63 -0.53 28.93
N LYS A 158 -17.46 -1.02 29.35
CA LYS A 158 -16.97 -0.85 30.72
C LYS A 158 -16.63 0.61 31.03
N LEU A 159 -16.03 1.33 30.08
CA LEU A 159 -15.46 2.67 30.32
C LEU A 159 -16.40 3.82 29.95
N CYS A 160 -17.40 3.55 29.09
CA CYS A 160 -18.28 4.55 28.48
C CYS A 160 -19.75 4.25 28.77
N GLY A 161 -20.07 3.77 29.98
CA GLY A 161 -21.46 3.64 30.45
C GLY A 161 -22.34 2.69 29.62
N GLY A 162 -21.78 1.59 29.10
CA GLY A 162 -22.51 0.62 28.29
C GLY A 162 -22.59 0.92 26.80
N VAL A 163 -22.10 2.08 26.35
CA VAL A 163 -22.05 2.44 24.91
C VAL A 163 -20.90 1.69 24.22
N ARG A 164 -21.07 1.43 22.91
CA ARG A 164 -20.07 0.73 22.10
C ARG A 164 -19.98 1.29 20.67
N PRO A 165 -18.81 1.16 20.04
CA PRO A 165 -18.64 1.37 18.60
C PRO A 165 -19.54 0.44 17.77
N SER A 166 -19.89 0.91 16.58
CA SER A 166 -20.64 0.14 15.57
C SER A 166 -19.69 -0.54 14.58
N ILE A 167 -20.19 -1.48 13.77
CA ILE A 167 -19.42 -2.12 12.69
C ILE A 167 -19.94 -1.62 11.35
N GLU A 168 -19.07 -1.05 10.52
CA GLU A 168 -19.34 -0.66 9.14
C GLU A 168 -18.22 -1.22 8.25
N LYS A 169 -18.58 -1.95 7.19
CA LYS A 169 -17.59 -2.63 6.32
C LYS A 169 -17.19 -1.80 5.12
N ARG A 170 -18.10 -0.95 4.63
CA ARG A 170 -17.93 -0.20 3.38
C ARG A 170 -17.24 1.13 3.62
N ASP A 171 -17.68 1.84 4.64
CA ASP A 171 -17.21 3.19 4.99
C ASP A 171 -16.95 3.29 6.50
N PRO A 172 -15.91 2.61 7.03
CA PRO A 172 -15.54 2.72 8.43
C PRO A 172 -14.78 4.02 8.71
N ASP A 173 -14.95 4.56 9.90
CA ASP A 173 -14.12 5.65 10.42
C ASP A 173 -12.75 5.09 10.84
N VAL A 174 -12.75 3.92 11.50
CA VAL A 174 -11.52 3.27 11.99
C VAL A 174 -11.43 1.85 11.45
N HIS A 175 -10.29 1.56 10.82
CA HIS A 175 -9.98 0.22 10.33
C HIS A 175 -8.86 -0.41 11.17
N ILE A 176 -9.17 -1.56 11.78
CA ILE A 176 -8.27 -2.32 12.62
C ILE A 176 -7.81 -3.57 11.86
N VAL A 177 -6.50 -3.79 11.82
CA VAL A 177 -5.91 -4.97 11.20
C VAL A 177 -5.33 -5.88 12.28
N VAL A 178 -5.74 -7.13 12.26
CA VAL A 178 -5.14 -8.20 13.06
C VAL A 178 -4.17 -8.96 12.16
N TYR A 179 -2.88 -8.73 12.34
CA TYR A 179 -1.84 -9.46 11.61
C TYR A 179 -1.42 -10.70 12.39
N LEU A 180 -1.51 -11.86 11.76
CA LEU A 180 -1.15 -13.16 12.31
C LEU A 180 0.15 -13.66 11.68
N GLU A 181 1.11 -14.01 12.53
CA GLU A 181 2.38 -14.59 12.10
C GLU A 181 2.76 -15.72 13.07
N LYS A 182 2.70 -16.96 12.60
CA LYS A 182 2.98 -18.15 13.44
C LYS A 182 2.13 -18.10 14.71
N HIS A 183 2.73 -17.89 15.88
CA HIS A 183 2.05 -17.82 17.18
C HIS A 183 1.87 -16.39 17.69
N ARG A 184 2.18 -15.37 16.88
CA ARG A 184 2.07 -13.96 17.25
C ARG A 184 0.89 -13.31 16.54
N ALA A 185 0.18 -12.46 17.27
CA ALA A 185 -0.78 -11.52 16.71
C ALA A 185 -0.33 -10.09 16.97
N THR A 186 -0.49 -9.22 15.98
CA THR A 186 -0.30 -7.78 16.09
C THR A 186 -1.61 -7.08 15.76
N LEU A 187 -2.10 -6.27 16.68
CA LEU A 187 -3.21 -5.35 16.45
C LEU A 187 -2.63 -4.04 15.92
N ALA A 188 -3.11 -3.56 14.79
CA ALA A 188 -2.66 -2.33 14.15
C ALA A 188 -3.85 -1.47 13.70
N LEU A 189 -3.66 -0.16 13.68
CA LEU A 189 -4.55 0.79 13.01
C LEU A 189 -4.12 0.94 11.55
N ASP A 190 -5.08 0.94 10.64
CA ASP A 190 -4.84 1.32 9.25
C ASP A 190 -4.96 2.84 9.13
N MET A 191 -3.81 3.49 8.97
CA MET A 191 -3.70 4.95 8.88
C MET A 191 -4.24 5.46 7.52
N SER A 192 -4.34 4.60 6.50
CA SER A 192 -4.80 4.98 5.17
C SER A 192 -6.32 4.97 5.04
N GLY A 193 -6.98 4.04 5.73
CA GLY A 193 -8.41 3.78 5.56
C GLY A 193 -8.70 3.19 4.18
N THR A 194 -9.21 3.99 3.25
CA THR A 194 -9.37 3.54 1.85
C THR A 194 -8.00 3.17 1.26
N PRO A 195 -7.86 2.07 0.50
CA PRO A 195 -6.57 1.70 -0.09
C PRO A 195 -5.96 2.83 -0.91
N LEU A 196 -4.65 3.03 -0.79
CA LEU A 196 -3.96 4.17 -1.37
C LEU A 196 -4.17 4.23 -2.88
N PHE A 197 -4.14 3.10 -3.61
CA PHE A 197 -4.36 3.06 -5.06
C PHE A 197 -5.60 3.84 -5.55
N LYS A 198 -6.63 4.00 -4.73
CA LYS A 198 -7.76 4.87 -5.05
C LYS A 198 -7.38 6.35 -4.87
N ARG A 199 -6.69 6.93 -5.85
CA ARG A 199 -6.21 8.33 -5.79
C ARG A 199 -7.35 9.36 -5.82
N GLY A 200 -8.43 9.03 -6.51
CA GLY A 200 -9.63 9.87 -6.64
C GLY A 200 -9.89 10.40 -8.06
N TYR A 201 -8.95 10.23 -9.01
CA TYR A 201 -9.13 10.72 -10.38
C TYR A 201 -9.92 9.79 -11.31
N ARG A 202 -10.17 8.53 -10.90
CA ARG A 202 -10.86 7.54 -11.75
C ARG A 202 -12.36 7.87 -11.83
N ILE A 203 -12.86 8.08 -13.05
CA ILE A 203 -14.26 8.51 -13.28
C ILE A 203 -15.22 7.33 -13.59
N GLU A 204 -14.73 6.21 -14.13
CA GLU A 204 -15.61 5.15 -14.64
C GLU A 204 -15.25 3.72 -14.17
N HIS A 205 -16.25 2.84 -14.20
CA HIS A 205 -16.17 1.41 -13.93
C HIS A 205 -16.29 0.63 -15.25
N GLY A 206 -15.20 0.59 -16.02
CA GLY A 206 -15.04 -0.32 -17.16
C GLY A 206 -14.39 -1.66 -16.74
N GLU A 207 -14.16 -2.55 -17.70
CA GLU A 207 -13.53 -3.86 -17.45
C GLU A 207 -12.13 -3.70 -16.83
N ALA A 208 -11.99 -4.26 -15.63
CA ALA A 208 -10.87 -4.20 -14.68
C ALA A 208 -9.58 -3.48 -15.15
N PRO A 209 -9.54 -2.13 -15.11
CA PRO A 209 -8.35 -1.40 -15.50
C PRO A 209 -7.25 -1.59 -14.45
N MET A 210 -5.99 -1.57 -14.89
CA MET A 210 -4.82 -1.63 -14.01
C MET A 210 -4.98 -0.68 -12.81
N LYS A 211 -4.62 -1.15 -11.62
CA LYS A 211 -4.64 -0.33 -10.41
C LYS A 211 -3.43 0.60 -10.38
N GLU A 212 -3.63 1.79 -9.85
CA GLU A 212 -2.71 2.91 -9.83
C GLU A 212 -1.39 2.58 -9.12
N ASP A 213 -1.45 1.83 -8.02
CA ASP A 213 -0.26 1.36 -7.29
C ASP A 213 0.58 0.36 -8.11
N LEU A 214 -0.07 -0.47 -8.93
CA LEU A 214 0.63 -1.36 -9.84
C LEU A 214 1.26 -0.59 -11.00
N ALA A 215 0.55 0.40 -11.56
CA ALA A 215 1.07 1.26 -12.63
C ALA A 215 2.32 2.03 -12.18
N ALA A 216 2.29 2.66 -11.00
CA ALA A 216 3.44 3.34 -10.41
C ALA A 216 4.62 2.38 -10.16
N GLY A 217 4.33 1.17 -9.68
CA GLY A 217 5.33 0.12 -9.49
C GLY A 217 5.96 -0.34 -10.82
N ILE A 218 5.15 -0.50 -11.87
CA ILE A 218 5.62 -0.85 -13.22
C ILE A 218 6.54 0.24 -13.76
N LEU A 219 6.14 1.51 -13.67
CA LEU A 219 6.97 2.63 -14.13
C LEU A 219 8.31 2.67 -13.39
N SER A 220 8.29 2.51 -12.06
CA SER A 220 9.50 2.48 -11.24
C SER A 220 10.44 1.32 -11.59
N LEU A 221 9.90 0.18 -12.00
CA LEU A 221 10.69 -0.99 -12.40
C LEU A 221 11.06 -0.99 -13.88
N SER A 222 10.40 -0.19 -14.71
CA SER A 222 10.52 -0.21 -16.19
C SER A 222 11.91 0.19 -16.70
N GLY A 223 12.67 0.94 -15.90
CA GLY A 223 13.91 1.59 -16.33
C GLY A 223 13.72 3.01 -16.87
N TRP A 224 12.47 3.51 -16.91
CA TRP A 224 12.20 4.90 -17.25
C TRP A 224 12.79 5.87 -16.21
N ASP A 225 13.48 6.90 -16.69
CA ASP A 225 14.23 7.89 -15.89
C ASP A 225 13.35 9.01 -15.29
N ARG A 226 12.03 8.94 -15.49
CA ARG A 226 11.04 9.96 -15.08
C ARG A 226 11.19 11.31 -15.81
N ARG A 227 11.98 11.38 -16.89
CA ARG A 227 12.31 12.62 -17.62
C ARG A 227 12.11 12.49 -19.12
N SER A 228 12.63 11.41 -19.70
CA SER A 228 12.56 11.11 -21.12
C SER A 228 11.11 10.96 -21.58
N PRO A 229 10.77 11.34 -22.83
CA PRO A 229 9.43 11.12 -23.36
C PRO A 229 9.01 9.64 -23.28
N LEU A 230 7.76 9.41 -22.85
CA LEU A 230 7.20 8.07 -22.62
C LEU A 230 5.99 7.82 -23.53
N LEU A 231 5.98 6.63 -24.13
CA LEU A 231 4.92 6.14 -25.01
C LEU A 231 4.21 4.94 -24.38
N ASP A 232 2.87 4.95 -24.41
CA ASP A 232 2.03 3.77 -24.17
C ASP A 232 1.16 3.49 -25.41
N PRO A 233 1.46 2.45 -26.20
CA PRO A 233 0.76 2.18 -27.47
C PRO A 233 -0.64 1.56 -27.28
N MET A 234 -1.03 1.20 -26.06
CA MET A 234 -2.35 0.65 -25.73
C MET A 234 -2.78 1.20 -24.37
N CYS A 235 -2.94 2.53 -24.30
CA CYS A 235 -2.96 3.24 -23.03
C CYS A 235 -4.25 3.06 -22.22
N GLY A 236 -5.32 2.55 -22.83
CA GLY A 236 -6.62 2.45 -22.20
C GLY A 236 -7.05 3.82 -21.69
N SER A 237 -7.55 3.84 -20.45
CA SER A 237 -7.94 5.08 -19.77
C SER A 237 -6.75 5.95 -19.30
N GLY A 238 -5.51 5.61 -19.67
CA GLY A 238 -4.32 6.43 -19.44
C GLY A 238 -3.67 6.27 -18.07
N THR A 239 -3.96 5.20 -17.32
CA THR A 239 -3.46 5.05 -15.92
C THR A 239 -1.93 5.11 -15.83
N LEU A 240 -1.19 4.45 -16.73
CA LEU A 240 0.27 4.54 -16.79
C LEU A 240 0.75 5.98 -17.06
N LEU A 241 0.07 6.70 -17.95
CA LEU A 241 0.45 8.07 -18.32
C LEU A 241 0.18 9.08 -17.19
N PHE A 242 -0.92 8.93 -16.44
CA PHE A 242 -1.21 9.78 -15.29
C PHE A 242 -0.23 9.56 -14.14
N GLU A 243 0.10 8.29 -13.83
CA GLU A 243 1.12 7.99 -12.83
C GLU A 243 2.50 8.48 -13.28
N ALA A 244 2.84 8.33 -14.57
CA ALA A 244 4.07 8.86 -15.14
C ALA A 244 4.16 10.39 -14.99
N TRP A 245 3.09 11.12 -15.32
CA TRP A 245 3.02 12.57 -15.10
C TRP A 245 3.26 12.93 -13.64
N MET A 246 2.56 12.29 -12.70
CA MET A 246 2.72 12.59 -11.27
C MET A 246 4.13 12.27 -10.76
N MET A 247 4.77 11.21 -11.27
CA MET A 247 6.15 10.86 -10.92
C MET A 247 7.15 11.89 -11.45
N ALA A 248 7.02 12.30 -12.71
CA ALA A 248 7.94 13.26 -13.34
C ALA A 248 7.80 14.67 -12.77
N ALA A 249 6.57 15.09 -12.46
CA ALA A 249 6.25 16.40 -11.91
C ALA A 249 6.37 16.46 -10.38
N GLY A 250 6.83 15.40 -9.70
CA GLY A 250 6.97 15.41 -8.23
C GLY A 250 5.64 15.50 -7.46
N ILE A 251 4.49 15.29 -8.12
CA ILE A 251 3.15 15.41 -7.53
C ILE A 251 2.90 14.22 -6.60
N ALA A 252 2.65 14.47 -5.32
CA ALA A 252 2.26 13.42 -4.38
C ALA A 252 0.83 12.88 -4.69
N PRO A 253 0.65 11.56 -4.78
CA PRO A 253 -0.52 10.95 -5.42
C PRO A 253 -1.83 11.03 -4.60
N ASN A 254 -1.75 11.29 -3.29
CA ASN A 254 -2.90 11.17 -2.39
C ASN A 254 -3.25 12.47 -1.62
N LEU A 255 -2.74 13.65 -2.04
CA LEU A 255 -2.87 14.90 -1.26
C LEU A 255 -4.30 15.40 -1.00
N HIS A 256 -5.28 15.00 -1.82
CA HIS A 256 -6.64 15.57 -1.83
C HIS A 256 -7.74 14.59 -1.43
N ARG A 257 -7.39 13.47 -0.80
CA ARG A 257 -8.32 12.47 -0.30
C ARG A 257 -8.28 12.39 1.22
N GLY A 258 -9.34 11.83 1.82
CA GLY A 258 -9.37 11.53 3.25
C GLY A 258 -8.57 10.28 3.61
N PHE A 259 -8.10 10.25 4.86
CA PHE A 259 -7.31 9.16 5.43
C PHE A 259 -7.90 8.63 6.73
N GLY A 260 -7.65 7.35 7.01
CA GLY A 260 -8.14 6.68 8.23
C GLY A 260 -7.56 7.26 9.53
N PHE A 261 -6.41 7.92 9.47
CA PHE A 261 -5.86 8.60 10.64
C PHE A 261 -6.68 9.81 11.12
N GLU A 262 -7.53 10.40 10.28
CA GLU A 262 -8.31 11.61 10.61
C GLU A 262 -9.39 11.34 11.66
N SER A 263 -9.78 10.08 11.85
CA SER A 263 -10.75 9.66 12.87
C SER A 263 -10.10 9.22 14.20
N LEU A 264 -8.78 9.32 14.31
CA LEU A 264 -8.04 8.93 15.52
C LEU A 264 -7.95 10.11 16.50
N LEU A 265 -7.94 9.81 17.80
CA LEU A 265 -7.89 10.83 18.86
C LEU A 265 -6.56 11.59 18.91
N ASP A 266 -5.51 11.03 18.32
CA ASP A 266 -4.19 11.66 18.20
C ASP A 266 -3.95 12.27 16.82
N TYR A 267 -5.00 12.52 16.04
CA TYR A 267 -4.90 13.28 14.80
C TYR A 267 -4.51 14.73 15.06
N ASP A 268 -3.39 15.16 14.49
CA ASP A 268 -2.93 16.55 14.49
C ASP A 268 -3.13 17.16 13.11
N GLN A 269 -4.19 17.97 12.99
CA GLN A 269 -4.54 18.65 11.76
C GLN A 269 -3.48 19.67 11.32
N ALA A 270 -2.85 20.38 12.26
CA ALA A 270 -1.84 21.38 11.93
C ALA A 270 -0.59 20.72 11.35
N LEU A 271 -0.15 19.61 11.95
CA LEU A 271 0.94 18.80 11.45
C LEU A 271 0.63 18.18 10.08
N HIS A 272 -0.58 17.63 9.88
CA HIS A 272 -1.00 17.09 8.60
C HIS A 272 -0.94 18.16 7.48
N VAL A 273 -1.47 19.36 7.75
CA VAL A 273 -1.40 20.49 6.79
C VAL A 273 0.04 20.92 6.52
N ALA A 274 0.91 20.92 7.53
CA ALA A 274 2.32 21.25 7.35
C ALA A 274 3.04 20.23 6.46
N GLU A 275 2.84 18.93 6.69
CA GLU A 275 3.43 17.87 5.85
C GLU A 275 2.85 17.88 4.43
N LYS A 276 1.57 18.20 4.28
CA LYS A 276 0.95 18.40 2.96
C LYS A 276 1.66 19.49 2.17
N ARG A 277 1.89 20.66 2.78
CA ARG A 277 2.61 21.79 2.14
C ARG A 277 4.03 21.42 1.74
N LYS A 278 4.74 20.61 2.54
CA LYS A 278 6.08 20.11 2.19
C LYS A 278 6.06 19.23 0.95
N LEU A 279 5.03 18.41 0.78
CA LEU A 279 4.87 17.57 -0.41
C LEU A 279 4.45 18.39 -1.64
N GLU A 280 3.55 19.37 -1.48
CA GLU A 280 3.16 20.30 -2.54
C GLU A 280 4.38 21.10 -3.06
N ALA A 281 5.30 21.48 -2.16
CA ALA A 281 6.53 22.18 -2.53
C ALA A 281 7.54 21.33 -3.34
N ARG A 282 7.33 20.01 -3.47
CA ARG A 282 8.14 19.14 -4.33
C ARG A 282 7.63 19.10 -5.78
N GLU A 283 6.46 19.66 -6.05
CA GLU A 283 5.89 19.69 -7.40
C GLU A 283 6.77 20.55 -8.32
N THR A 284 7.02 20.03 -9.52
CA THR A 284 7.75 20.68 -10.60
C THR A 284 6.92 20.70 -11.88
N HIS A 285 7.37 21.49 -12.86
CA HIS A 285 6.76 21.55 -14.18
C HIS A 285 7.81 21.17 -15.23
N PRO A 286 7.95 19.88 -15.57
CA PRO A 286 8.94 19.45 -16.54
C PRO A 286 8.51 19.89 -17.95
N GLU A 287 9.16 20.93 -18.48
CA GLU A 287 8.78 21.60 -19.74
C GLU A 287 8.94 20.71 -20.98
N ASP A 288 9.97 19.85 -21.00
CA ASP A 288 10.30 18.98 -22.14
C ASP A 288 9.64 17.60 -22.08
N LEU A 289 8.84 17.32 -21.05
CA LEU A 289 8.23 16.01 -20.89
C LEU A 289 7.11 15.82 -21.92
N ARG A 290 7.21 14.75 -22.70
CA ARG A 290 6.16 14.33 -23.63
C ARG A 290 5.63 12.96 -23.21
N LEU A 291 4.32 12.88 -23.00
CA LEU A 291 3.61 11.64 -22.67
C LEU A 291 2.58 11.36 -23.76
N LEU A 292 2.71 10.23 -24.45
CA LEU A 292 1.82 9.88 -25.55
C LEU A 292 1.14 8.54 -25.29
N GLY A 293 -0.19 8.54 -25.37
CA GLY A 293 -1.02 7.35 -25.38
C GLY A 293 -1.61 7.09 -26.76
N ILE A 294 -1.72 5.81 -27.14
CA ILE A 294 -2.51 5.37 -28.28
C ILE A 294 -3.63 4.46 -27.77
N GLU A 295 -4.87 4.72 -28.19
CA GLU A 295 -6.03 3.91 -27.80
C GLU A 295 -6.93 3.65 -29.02
N ILE A 296 -7.31 2.39 -29.20
CA ILE A 296 -8.15 1.95 -30.31
C ILE A 296 -9.63 2.21 -30.03
N ASP A 297 -10.08 2.04 -28.78
CA ASP A 297 -11.46 2.22 -28.39
C ASP A 297 -11.80 3.71 -28.16
N PRO A 298 -12.69 4.31 -28.99
CA PRO A 298 -13.01 5.72 -28.84
C PRO A 298 -13.66 6.07 -27.50
N GLY A 299 -14.43 5.15 -26.90
CA GLY A 299 -15.05 5.36 -25.60
C GLY A 299 -14.01 5.54 -24.51
N THR A 300 -13.10 4.59 -24.40
CA THR A 300 -11.99 4.58 -23.44
C THR A 300 -11.06 5.78 -23.64
N GLY A 301 -10.75 6.15 -24.88
CA GLY A 301 -9.99 7.36 -25.18
C GLY A 301 -10.68 8.65 -24.70
N SER A 302 -12.00 8.75 -24.86
CA SER A 302 -12.77 9.89 -24.34
C SER A 302 -12.78 9.94 -22.82
N THR A 303 -12.78 8.78 -22.15
CA THR A 303 -12.65 8.68 -20.69
C THR A 303 -11.28 9.16 -20.22
N MET A 304 -10.20 8.81 -20.93
CA MET A 304 -8.86 9.34 -20.65
C MET A 304 -8.82 10.87 -20.75
N GLU A 305 -9.35 11.46 -21.84
CA GLU A 305 -9.40 12.91 -22.02
C GLU A 305 -10.18 13.61 -20.90
N ARG A 306 -11.34 13.06 -20.50
CA ARG A 306 -12.11 13.57 -19.36
C ARG A 306 -11.34 13.53 -18.04
N ILE A 307 -10.57 12.46 -17.79
CA ILE A 307 -9.73 12.36 -16.58
C ILE A 307 -8.62 13.42 -16.64
N ARG A 308 -7.92 13.53 -17.77
CA ARG A 308 -6.87 14.52 -17.99
C ARG A 308 -7.39 15.93 -17.74
N ASP A 309 -8.47 16.31 -18.40
CA ASP A 309 -8.97 17.69 -18.37
C ASP A 309 -9.50 18.06 -16.96
N LYS A 310 -10.07 17.09 -16.22
CA LYS A 310 -10.60 17.31 -14.88
C LYS A 310 -9.54 17.32 -13.78
N TYR A 311 -8.58 16.40 -13.83
CA TYR A 311 -7.65 16.15 -12.71
C TYR A 311 -6.20 16.49 -13.02
N PHE A 312 -5.81 16.55 -14.30
CA PHE A 312 -4.44 16.81 -14.74
C PHE A 312 -4.37 17.83 -15.90
N PRO A 313 -5.01 19.02 -15.79
CA PRO A 313 -5.13 19.97 -16.89
C PRO A 313 -3.80 20.54 -17.37
N LYS A 314 -2.76 20.49 -16.51
CA LYS A 314 -1.39 20.92 -16.83
C LYS A 314 -0.52 19.82 -17.45
N SER A 315 -1.01 18.58 -17.52
CA SER A 315 -0.20 17.47 -18.00
C SER A 315 0.04 17.56 -19.52
N PRO A 316 1.24 17.20 -20.01
CA PRO A 316 1.55 17.19 -21.44
C PRO A 316 1.01 15.93 -22.15
N ILE A 317 0.01 15.26 -21.55
CA ILE A 317 -0.49 13.96 -22.01
C ILE A 317 -1.30 14.13 -23.29
N GLN A 318 -0.82 13.51 -24.36
CA GLN A 318 -1.45 13.47 -25.67
C GLN A 318 -2.09 12.10 -25.91
N LEU A 319 -3.23 12.10 -26.60
CA LEU A 319 -3.90 10.89 -27.06
C LEU A 319 -3.90 10.85 -28.60
N ARG A 320 -3.60 9.69 -29.17
CA ARG A 320 -3.84 9.35 -30.57
C ARG A 320 -4.84 8.21 -30.63
N ARG A 321 -5.91 8.39 -31.42
CA ARG A 321 -6.97 7.40 -31.56
C ARG A 321 -6.67 6.47 -32.73
N GLY A 322 -6.89 5.17 -32.54
CA GLY A 322 -6.76 4.15 -33.57
C GLY A 322 -5.82 3.01 -33.19
N LYS A 323 -5.61 2.11 -34.15
CA LYS A 323 -4.68 0.97 -34.03
C LYS A 323 -3.24 1.49 -33.97
N PHE A 324 -2.47 1.11 -32.96
CA PHE A 324 -1.06 1.54 -32.85
C PHE A 324 -0.22 1.16 -34.07
N GLN A 325 -0.57 0.06 -34.75
CA GLN A 325 0.06 -0.37 -35.99
C GLN A 325 0.03 0.71 -37.09
N ASN A 326 -0.99 1.57 -37.08
CA ASN A 326 -1.23 2.59 -38.10
C ASN A 326 -0.85 4.01 -37.63
N VAL A 327 -0.30 4.14 -36.42
CA VAL A 327 0.06 5.43 -35.83
C VAL A 327 1.57 5.59 -35.89
N ASN A 328 2.02 6.70 -36.47
CA ASN A 328 3.39 7.16 -36.29
C ASN A 328 3.45 8.07 -35.05
N PRO A 329 4.01 7.60 -33.91
CA PRO A 329 4.14 8.42 -32.71
C PRO A 329 5.16 9.56 -32.87
N GLY A 330 5.97 9.56 -33.94
CA GLY A 330 7.09 10.49 -34.12
C GLY A 330 8.33 10.06 -33.33
N PRO A 331 9.46 10.76 -33.53
CA PRO A 331 10.73 10.42 -32.88
C PRO A 331 10.81 10.91 -31.43
N GLY A 332 11.92 10.55 -30.75
CA GLY A 332 12.34 11.15 -29.49
C GLY A 332 11.82 10.48 -28.22
N PHE A 333 11.18 9.31 -28.31
CA PHE A 333 10.83 8.53 -27.13
C PHE A 333 12.07 7.86 -26.53
N GLY A 334 12.25 8.02 -25.22
CA GLY A 334 13.27 7.33 -24.44
C GLY A 334 12.69 6.20 -23.59
N ALA A 335 11.36 6.08 -23.50
CA ALA A 335 10.72 4.93 -22.91
C ALA A 335 9.41 4.53 -23.60
N LEU A 336 9.14 3.22 -23.58
CA LEU A 336 7.84 2.65 -23.92
C LEU A 336 7.39 1.73 -22.80
N VAL A 337 6.25 2.02 -22.18
CA VAL A 337 5.68 1.18 -21.11
C VAL A 337 4.26 0.85 -21.46
N CYS A 338 3.91 -0.44 -21.46
CA CYS A 338 2.63 -0.90 -21.96
C CYS A 338 2.01 -2.00 -21.11
N ASN A 339 0.69 -1.97 -21.00
CA ASN A 339 -0.14 -3.04 -20.46
C ASN A 339 -1.13 -3.55 -21.54
N PRO A 340 -0.67 -4.39 -22.49
CA PRO A 340 -1.52 -4.91 -23.56
C PRO A 340 -2.69 -5.75 -23.03
N PRO A 341 -3.74 -5.99 -23.83
CA PRO A 341 -4.76 -6.98 -23.51
C PRO A 341 -4.14 -8.38 -23.37
N TYR A 342 -4.72 -9.22 -22.51
CA TYR A 342 -4.14 -10.53 -22.20
C TYR A 342 -4.74 -11.70 -23.00
N GLY A 343 -5.85 -11.50 -23.71
CA GLY A 343 -6.53 -12.57 -24.44
C GLY A 343 -7.25 -13.60 -23.57
N LEU A 344 -7.59 -13.26 -22.31
CA LEU A 344 -8.24 -14.15 -21.35
C LEU A 344 -9.76 -14.34 -21.60
N ARG A 345 -10.30 -13.78 -22.69
CA ARG A 345 -11.71 -13.94 -23.08
C ARG A 345 -11.79 -14.94 -24.23
N SER A 346 -12.70 -15.89 -24.10
CA SER A 346 -12.98 -16.90 -25.13
C SER A 346 -13.23 -16.23 -26.48
N GLY A 347 -12.48 -16.65 -27.51
CA GLY A 347 -12.63 -16.16 -28.89
C GLY A 347 -11.64 -15.08 -29.31
N THR A 348 -10.73 -14.65 -28.41
CA THR A 348 -9.66 -13.67 -28.72
C THR A 348 -8.27 -14.29 -28.84
N GLU A 349 -8.14 -15.61 -28.62
CA GLU A 349 -6.85 -16.30 -28.60
C GLU A 349 -6.12 -16.26 -29.95
N ALA A 350 -6.86 -16.30 -31.07
CA ALA A 350 -6.26 -16.28 -32.41
C ALA A 350 -5.64 -14.92 -32.79
N GLU A 351 -6.16 -13.81 -32.25
CA GLU A 351 -5.71 -12.46 -32.57
C GLU A 351 -4.63 -11.94 -31.60
N ILE A 352 -4.46 -12.57 -30.44
CA ILE A 352 -3.55 -12.08 -29.40
C ILE A 352 -2.07 -12.23 -29.79
N MET A 353 -1.67 -13.35 -30.42
CA MET A 353 -0.29 -13.58 -30.81
C MET A 353 0.19 -12.61 -31.91
N PRO A 354 -0.58 -12.39 -33.00
CA PRO A 354 -0.26 -11.34 -33.98
C PRO A 354 -0.13 -9.95 -33.34
N LEU A 355 -1.05 -9.57 -32.44
CA LEU A 355 -0.99 -8.28 -31.74
C LEU A 355 0.32 -8.09 -30.97
N TYR A 356 0.81 -9.14 -30.29
CA TYR A 356 2.06 -9.08 -29.53
C TYR A 356 3.29 -9.04 -30.46
N SER A 357 3.23 -9.69 -31.62
CA SER A 357 4.26 -9.60 -32.66
C SER A 357 4.33 -8.18 -33.25
N ASP A 358 3.18 -7.58 -33.53
CA ASP A 358 3.05 -6.19 -33.97
C ASP A 358 3.61 -5.24 -32.92
N LEU A 359 3.30 -5.46 -31.64
CA LEU A 359 3.85 -4.68 -30.53
C LEU A 359 5.38 -4.76 -30.49
N GLY A 360 5.94 -5.97 -30.65
CA GLY A 360 7.39 -6.15 -30.74
C GLY A 360 8.02 -5.35 -31.88
N THR A 361 7.38 -5.38 -33.05
CA THR A 361 7.82 -4.60 -34.24
C THR A 361 7.69 -3.10 -34.00
N PHE A 362 6.61 -2.65 -33.37
CA PHE A 362 6.38 -1.26 -33.03
C PHE A 362 7.44 -0.74 -32.04
N ILE A 363 7.76 -1.50 -31.00
CA ILE A 363 8.83 -1.16 -30.05
C ILE A 363 10.16 -0.99 -30.77
N ARG A 364 10.58 -1.95 -31.61
CA ARG A 364 11.85 -1.87 -32.35
C ARG A 364 11.89 -0.69 -33.33
N THR A 365 10.75 -0.36 -33.94
CA THR A 365 10.66 0.73 -34.92
C THR A 365 10.80 2.11 -34.26
N TYR A 366 10.12 2.33 -33.13
CA TYR A 366 9.97 3.66 -32.54
C TYR A 366 10.80 3.90 -31.28
N LEU A 367 11.37 2.85 -30.69
CA LEU A 367 12.25 2.93 -29.53
C LEU A 367 13.59 2.26 -29.87
N LYS A 368 14.46 3.03 -30.53
CA LYS A 368 15.82 2.59 -30.91
C LYS A 368 16.77 2.55 -29.70
N GLU A 369 16.64 3.55 -28.84
CA GLU A 369 17.40 3.74 -27.60
C GLU A 369 16.44 3.91 -26.41
N GLY A 370 16.91 3.70 -25.18
CA GLY A 370 16.12 3.82 -23.96
C GLY A 370 15.57 2.51 -23.38
N SER A 371 14.41 2.58 -22.73
CA SER A 371 13.85 1.45 -21.96
C SER A 371 12.45 1.06 -22.43
N ALA A 372 12.25 -0.23 -22.75
CA ALA A 372 10.91 -0.75 -23.01
C ALA A 372 10.49 -1.75 -21.92
N ALA A 373 9.25 -1.63 -21.45
CA ALA A 373 8.68 -2.55 -20.49
C ALA A 373 7.22 -2.92 -20.84
N VAL A 374 6.93 -4.22 -20.86
CA VAL A 374 5.59 -4.74 -21.15
C VAL A 374 5.12 -5.54 -19.95
N TYR A 375 3.98 -5.16 -19.38
CA TYR A 375 3.32 -5.92 -18.32
C TYR A 375 2.19 -6.76 -18.91
N THR A 376 2.28 -8.09 -18.78
CA THR A 376 1.26 -9.01 -19.31
C THR A 376 1.08 -10.25 -18.44
N ALA A 377 -0.14 -10.78 -18.44
CA ALA A 377 -0.46 -12.11 -17.92
C ALA A 377 -0.43 -13.21 -18.99
N ASN A 378 -0.19 -12.86 -20.26
CA ASN A 378 0.00 -13.81 -21.35
C ASN A 378 1.49 -14.10 -21.52
N HIS A 379 1.99 -15.10 -20.79
CA HIS A 379 3.42 -15.40 -20.74
C HIS A 379 3.94 -16.12 -21.99
N ASP A 380 3.07 -16.79 -22.73
CA ASP A 380 3.41 -17.49 -23.98
C ASP A 380 3.70 -16.48 -25.10
N ALA A 381 3.02 -15.34 -25.08
CA ALA A 381 3.24 -14.25 -26.03
C ALA A 381 4.50 -13.41 -25.75
N ALA A 382 5.22 -13.68 -24.64
CA ALA A 382 6.39 -12.89 -24.24
C ALA A 382 7.49 -12.85 -25.30
N GLY A 383 7.75 -14.00 -25.96
CA GLY A 383 8.76 -14.11 -27.00
C GLY A 383 8.47 -13.22 -28.21
N SER A 384 7.21 -12.98 -28.55
CA SER A 384 6.78 -12.21 -29.73
C SER A 384 7.25 -10.76 -29.69
N PHE A 385 7.45 -10.19 -28.50
CA PHE A 385 7.99 -8.84 -28.32
C PHE A 385 9.42 -8.82 -27.77
N GLY A 386 10.12 -9.97 -27.72
CA GLY A 386 11.50 -10.07 -27.24
C GLY A 386 11.63 -10.19 -25.72
N GLY A 387 10.53 -10.45 -25.00
CA GLY A 387 10.54 -10.67 -23.56
C GLY A 387 11.07 -12.06 -23.19
N SER A 388 11.90 -12.13 -22.14
CA SER A 388 12.36 -13.39 -21.56
C SER A 388 11.76 -13.62 -20.18
N GLN A 389 11.09 -14.76 -20.00
CA GLN A 389 10.46 -15.13 -18.73
C GLN A 389 11.46 -15.21 -17.58
N SER A 390 12.68 -15.72 -17.81
CA SER A 390 13.71 -15.84 -16.77
C SER A 390 14.19 -14.50 -16.21
N SER A 391 13.99 -13.41 -16.94
CA SER A 391 14.39 -12.05 -16.56
C SER A 391 13.22 -11.13 -16.17
N SER A 392 12.00 -11.67 -16.16
CA SER A 392 10.78 -10.90 -15.88
C SER A 392 10.44 -10.87 -14.40
N ILE A 393 9.77 -9.80 -13.97
CA ILE A 393 9.42 -9.57 -12.56
C ILE A 393 7.95 -9.96 -12.35
N PRO A 394 7.62 -10.94 -11.50
CA PRO A 394 6.24 -11.28 -11.18
C PRO A 394 5.57 -10.13 -10.40
N LEU A 395 4.43 -9.65 -10.90
CA LEU A 395 3.63 -8.60 -10.26
C LEU A 395 2.13 -8.99 -10.33
N LEU A 396 1.44 -8.99 -9.19
CA LEU A 396 0.05 -9.43 -9.13
C LEU A 396 -0.94 -8.29 -9.38
N ASN A 397 -1.84 -8.48 -10.34
CA ASN A 397 -3.03 -7.65 -10.51
C ASN A 397 -4.27 -8.36 -9.94
N GLY A 398 -4.46 -8.27 -8.63
CA GLY A 398 -5.52 -9.03 -7.95
C GLY A 398 -5.14 -10.51 -7.84
N SER A 399 -5.99 -11.40 -8.36
CA SER A 399 -5.68 -12.83 -8.46
C SER A 399 -4.92 -13.20 -9.73
N LEU A 400 -4.79 -12.27 -10.68
CA LEU A 400 -4.09 -12.52 -11.92
C LEU A 400 -2.58 -12.39 -11.72
N GLU A 401 -1.85 -13.43 -12.08
CA GLU A 401 -0.39 -13.42 -12.10
C GLU A 401 0.10 -12.78 -13.40
N GLY A 402 0.45 -11.49 -13.32
CA GLY A 402 1.12 -10.80 -14.40
C GLY A 402 2.63 -10.77 -14.20
N ARG A 403 3.35 -10.44 -15.25
CA ARG A 403 4.81 -10.29 -15.22
C ARG A 403 5.20 -9.04 -15.99
N LEU A 404 6.16 -8.31 -15.45
CA LEU A 404 6.80 -7.18 -16.13
C LEU A 404 8.05 -7.70 -16.87
N TYR A 405 8.02 -7.57 -18.18
CA TYR A 405 9.14 -7.91 -19.06
C TYR A 405 9.85 -6.63 -19.44
N ARG A 406 11.10 -6.50 -19.00
CA ARG A 406 11.99 -5.42 -19.42
C ARG A 406 12.77 -5.89 -20.64
N LEU A 407 12.74 -5.12 -21.71
CA LEU A 407 13.45 -5.46 -22.94
C LEU A 407 14.83 -4.83 -22.88
N LYS A 408 15.86 -5.65 -23.02
CA LYS A 408 17.21 -5.17 -23.28
C LYS A 408 17.24 -4.74 -24.74
N GLN A 409 17.44 -3.46 -24.99
CA GLN A 409 17.81 -3.05 -26.34
C GLN A 409 19.22 -3.56 -26.61
N ALA A 410 19.42 -4.13 -27.79
CA ALA A 410 20.76 -4.47 -28.25
C ALA A 410 21.55 -3.16 -28.33
N GLN A 411 22.63 -3.04 -27.56
CA GLN A 411 23.75 -2.25 -28.04
C GLN A 411 24.20 -2.94 -29.33
N ASP A 412 24.30 -2.20 -30.43
CA ASP A 412 24.92 -2.72 -31.64
C ASP A 412 26.32 -3.25 -31.26
N ASP A 413 26.46 -4.56 -31.16
CA ASP A 413 27.77 -5.20 -31.15
C ASP A 413 28.39 -4.86 -32.52
N PRO A 414 29.52 -4.14 -32.57
CA PRO A 414 30.18 -3.88 -33.84
C PRO A 414 30.62 -5.24 -34.40
N VAL A 415 29.90 -5.65 -35.45
CA VAL A 415 30.26 -6.61 -36.48
C VAL A 415 31.55 -7.37 -36.18
N ARG A 416 31.44 -8.63 -35.73
CA ARG A 416 32.51 -9.60 -35.96
C ARG A 416 32.56 -9.91 -37.45
N SER A 417 33.24 -9.05 -38.19
CA SER A 417 33.82 -9.38 -39.48
C SER A 417 35.10 -10.17 -39.20
N GLY A 418 35.04 -11.46 -39.48
CA GLY A 418 36.15 -12.40 -39.44
C GLY A 418 35.77 -13.66 -40.20
#